data_AF-A0A534XXT8-F1
#
_entry.id   AF-A0A534XXT8-F1
#
_cell.length_a   1.000
_cell.length_b   1.000
_cell.length_c   1.000
_cell.angle_alpha   90.00
_cell.angle_beta   90.00
_cell.angle_gamma   90.00
#
_symmetry.space_group_name_H-M   'P 1'
#
loop_
_entity.id
_entity.type
_entity.pdbx_description
1 polymer ?
#
loop_
_entity_poly.entity_id
_entity_poly.type
_entity_poly.pdbx_seq_one_letter_code
_entity_poly.pdbx_strand_id
1 'polypeptide(L)'
;MYRGPGKELVAWNSALLYDMIYSQPVLYEFGRIENPVLLMIGQKDNTAIGKDAAPPELKKKLGNYPSLGREAARRFPHATLVEFPELGHAPQIQDPAQFHQALLKGIR
;
A
#
# COMPACT_ATOMS: atom_id res chain seq x y z
N MET A 1 11.53 -19.94 7.59
CA MET A 1 11.11 -18.74 8.34
C MET A 1 10.05 -19.08 9.39
N TYR A 2 8.82 -19.43 9.01
CA TYR A 2 7.72 -19.59 9.98
C TYR A 2 7.63 -20.92 10.75
N ARG A 3 8.39 -21.94 10.35
CA ARG A 3 8.36 -23.30 10.96
C ARG A 3 9.74 -23.80 11.42
N GLY A 4 10.76 -22.95 11.41
CA GLY A 4 12.14 -23.32 11.76
C GLY A 4 12.54 -22.90 13.18
N PRO A 5 13.75 -23.28 13.63
CA PRO A 5 14.36 -22.74 14.85
C PRO A 5 14.47 -21.22 14.70
N GLY A 6 13.81 -20.45 15.57
CA GLY A 6 13.68 -18.99 15.48
C GLY A 6 12.29 -18.46 15.12
N LYS A 7 11.29 -19.33 14.90
CA LYS A 7 9.90 -18.93 14.58
C LYS A 7 9.28 -17.97 15.60
N GLU A 8 9.61 -18.11 16.89
CA GLU A 8 9.08 -17.26 17.96
C GLU A 8 9.65 -15.85 17.88
N LEU A 9 10.95 -15.71 17.63
CA LEU A 9 11.58 -14.41 17.42
C LEU A 9 11.03 -13.72 16.16
N VAL A 10 10.81 -14.48 15.08
CA VAL A 10 10.15 -13.95 13.87
C VAL A 10 8.74 -13.45 14.18
N ALA A 11 7.95 -14.24 14.92
CA ALA A 11 6.59 -13.84 15.31
C ALA A 11 6.59 -12.59 16.20
N TRP A 12 7.52 -12.52 17.17
CA TRP A 12 7.65 -11.36 18.06
C TRP A 12 8.01 -10.09 17.30
N ASN A 13 9.02 -10.14 16.43
CA ASN A 13 9.39 -9.01 15.59
C ASN A 13 8.25 -8.62 14.64
N SER A 14 7.51 -9.60 14.09
CA SER A 14 6.33 -9.31 13.28
C SER A 14 5.25 -8.59 14.09
N ALA A 15 5.01 -8.96 15.34
CA ALA A 15 4.03 -8.29 16.20
C ALA A 15 4.42 -6.82 16.46
N LEU A 16 5.69 -6.57 16.76
CA LEU A 16 6.22 -5.20 16.93
C LEU A 16 6.05 -4.36 15.66
N LEU A 17 6.26 -4.95 14.48
CA LEU A 17 6.06 -4.24 13.20
C LEU A 17 4.58 -3.94 12.94
N TYR A 18 3.66 -4.86 13.25
CA TYR A 18 2.22 -4.59 13.12
C TYR A 18 1.76 -3.47 14.07
N ASP A 19 2.26 -3.45 15.30
CA ASP A 19 2.01 -2.35 16.25
C ASP A 19 2.52 -1.01 15.71
N MET A 20 3.74 -0.97 15.19
CA MET A 20 4.32 0.22 14.55
C MET A 20 3.47 0.72 13.38
N ILE A 21 3.08 -0.17 12.45
CA ILE A 21 2.24 0.19 11.29
C ILE A 21 0.90 0.79 11.74
N TYR A 22 0.31 0.24 12.80
CA TYR A 22 -0.98 0.70 13.31
C TYR A 22 -0.89 2.04 14.05
N SER A 23 0.15 2.23 14.85
CA SER A 23 0.28 3.36 15.78
C SER A 23 1.01 4.58 15.20
N GLN A 24 1.75 4.43 14.10
CA GLN A 24 2.63 5.48 13.54
C GLN A 24 2.25 5.84 12.09
N PRO A 25 1.13 6.55 11.87
CA PRO A 25 0.64 6.88 10.52
C PRO A 25 1.44 8.00 9.86
N VAL A 26 1.67 7.89 8.55
CA VAL A 26 2.37 8.92 7.74
C VAL A 26 1.45 9.76 6.85
N LEU A 27 0.18 9.39 6.72
CA LEU A 27 -0.81 10.02 5.82
C LEU A 27 -0.89 11.55 6.00
N TYR A 28 -0.71 12.02 7.23
CA TYR A 28 -0.82 13.43 7.60
C TYR A 28 0.39 14.26 7.17
N GLU A 29 1.50 13.61 6.82
CA GLU A 29 2.75 14.25 6.38
C GLU A 29 2.95 14.22 4.86
N PHE A 30 2.08 13.59 4.08
CA PHE A 30 2.22 13.53 2.61
C PHE A 30 2.38 14.92 1.97
N GLY A 31 1.71 15.93 2.52
CA GLY A 31 1.85 17.32 2.07
C GLY A 31 3.22 17.96 2.32
N ARG A 32 4.10 17.31 3.11
CA ARG A 32 5.46 17.78 3.43
C ARG A 32 6.51 17.22 2.46
N ILE A 33 6.14 16.31 1.55
CA ILE A 33 7.07 15.71 0.60
C ILE A 33 7.16 16.61 -0.64
N GLU A 34 8.28 17.31 -0.76
CA GLU A 34 8.53 18.29 -1.84
C GLU A 34 9.10 17.65 -3.12
N ASN A 35 9.68 16.46 -3.03
CA ASN A 35 10.17 15.74 -4.20
C ASN A 35 9.00 15.18 -5.04
N PRO A 36 9.16 15.00 -6.37
CA PRO A 36 8.17 14.29 -7.18
C PRO A 36 7.88 12.88 -6.65
N VAL A 37 6.59 12.53 -6.59
CA VAL A 37 6.10 11.24 -6.11
C VAL A 37 5.39 10.51 -7.24
N LEU A 38 5.79 9.25 -7.49
CA LEU A 38 5.09 8.34 -8.40
C LEU A 38 4.30 7.32 -7.59
N LEU A 39 2.98 7.34 -7.69
CA LEU A 39 2.08 6.36 -7.07
C LEU A 39 1.66 5.32 -8.13
N MET A 40 1.95 4.05 -7.89
CA MET A 40 1.67 2.94 -8.80
C MET A 40 0.69 1.97 -8.15
N ILE A 41 -0.60 2.07 -8.47
CA ILE A 41 -1.68 1.51 -7.64
C ILE A 41 -2.51 0.48 -8.40
N GLY A 42 -2.44 -0.78 -7.97
CA GLY A 42 -3.39 -1.82 -8.38
C GLY A 42 -4.77 -1.61 -7.77
N GLN A 43 -5.79 -1.49 -8.62
CA GLN A 43 -7.14 -1.06 -8.21
C GLN A 43 -7.98 -2.18 -7.58
N LYS A 44 -7.57 -3.45 -7.73
CA LYS A 44 -8.19 -4.60 -7.03
C LYS A 44 -7.56 -4.86 -5.65
N ASP A 45 -6.59 -4.06 -5.22
CA ASP A 45 -6.06 -4.15 -3.87
C ASP A 45 -7.16 -3.82 -2.86
N ASN A 46 -7.24 -4.65 -1.82
CA ASN A 46 -8.23 -4.55 -0.75
C ASN A 46 -7.58 -4.58 0.65
N THR A 47 -6.26 -4.36 0.70
CA THR A 47 -5.44 -4.41 1.91
C THR A 47 -5.87 -3.37 2.93
N ALA A 48 -6.05 -3.80 4.18
CA ALA A 48 -6.21 -2.92 5.33
C ALA A 48 -5.86 -3.68 6.61
N ILE A 49 -5.03 -3.07 7.45
CA ILE A 49 -4.62 -3.66 8.73
C ILE A 49 -5.85 -3.82 9.63
N GLY A 50 -6.00 -4.99 10.26
CA GLY A 50 -7.13 -5.31 11.14
C GLY A 50 -8.47 -5.55 10.42
N LYS A 51 -8.51 -5.60 9.09
CA LYS A 51 -9.75 -5.74 8.30
C LYS A 51 -10.58 -6.98 8.67
N ASP A 52 -9.94 -8.08 9.04
CA ASP A 52 -10.65 -9.31 9.39
C ASP A 52 -11.30 -9.28 10.78
N ALA A 53 -10.79 -8.46 11.69
CA ALA A 53 -11.38 -8.22 13.00
C ALA A 53 -12.39 -7.06 13.01
N ALA A 54 -12.48 -6.29 11.91
CA ALA A 54 -13.37 -5.14 11.81
C ALA A 54 -14.85 -5.57 11.70
N PRO A 55 -15.79 -4.79 12.28
CA PRO A 55 -17.22 -5.00 12.09
C PRO A 55 -17.61 -5.03 10.59
N PRO A 56 -18.65 -5.79 10.19
CA PRO A 56 -19.02 -5.97 8.78
C PRO A 56 -19.25 -4.66 8.01
N GLU A 57 -19.84 -3.66 8.64
CA GLU A 57 -20.10 -2.34 8.08
C GLU A 57 -18.82 -1.54 7.80
N LEU A 58 -17.78 -1.74 8.62
CA LEU A 58 -16.48 -1.11 8.42
C LEU A 58 -15.63 -1.89 7.42
N LYS A 59 -15.67 -3.23 7.46
CA LYS A 59 -14.92 -4.12 6.56
C LYS A 59 -15.16 -3.81 5.08
N LYS A 60 -16.38 -3.39 4.71
CA LYS A 60 -16.75 -2.98 3.34
C LYS A 60 -16.13 -1.66 2.89
N LYS A 61 -15.76 -0.78 3.82
CA LYS A 61 -15.17 0.54 3.53
C LYS A 61 -13.65 0.52 3.51
N LEU A 62 -13.03 -0.45 4.20
CA LEU A 62 -11.58 -0.58 4.31
C LEU A 62 -10.94 -1.13 3.04
N GLY A 63 -9.77 -0.58 2.68
CA GLY A 63 -8.97 -1.04 1.56
C GLY A 63 -9.54 -0.67 0.19
N ASN A 64 -10.27 0.44 0.06
CA ASN A 64 -10.75 0.93 -1.24
C ASN A 64 -9.61 1.65 -1.99
N TYR A 65 -8.67 0.90 -2.57
CA TYR A 65 -7.50 1.47 -3.26
C TYR A 65 -7.81 2.42 -4.43
N PRO A 66 -8.91 2.27 -5.18
CA PRO A 66 -9.35 3.30 -6.12
C PRO A 66 -9.56 4.67 -5.49
N SER A 67 -10.22 4.72 -4.33
CA SER A 67 -10.41 5.98 -3.59
C SER A 67 -9.10 6.42 -2.91
N LEU A 68 -8.39 5.50 -2.27
CA LEU A 68 -7.19 5.79 -1.48
C LEU A 68 -6.05 6.32 -2.36
N GLY A 69 -5.82 5.73 -3.55
CA GLY A 69 -4.79 6.18 -4.47
C GLY A 69 -5.03 7.62 -4.95
N ARG A 70 -6.28 7.95 -5.27
CA ARG A 70 -6.69 9.30 -5.69
C ARG A 70 -6.66 10.32 -4.54
N GLU A 71 -6.97 9.89 -3.32
CA GLU A 71 -6.85 10.75 -2.14
C GLU A 71 -5.38 11.01 -1.80
N ALA A 72 -4.53 9.98 -1.81
CA ALA A 72 -3.09 10.12 -1.59
C ALA A 72 -2.47 11.06 -2.62
N ALA A 73 -2.76 10.86 -3.91
CA ALA A 73 -2.25 11.72 -4.99
C ALA A 73 -2.62 13.20 -4.80
N ARG A 74 -3.83 13.50 -4.28
CA ARG A 74 -4.26 14.88 -3.98
C ARG A 74 -3.56 15.50 -2.77
N ARG A 75 -3.00 14.68 -1.87
CA ARG A 75 -2.30 15.16 -0.66
C ARG A 75 -0.84 15.46 -0.92
N PHE A 76 -0.21 14.81 -1.89
CA PHE A 76 1.15 15.12 -2.31
C PHE A 76 1.18 16.40 -3.16
N PRO A 77 2.13 17.33 -2.94
CA PRO A 77 2.29 18.52 -3.78
C PRO A 77 2.59 18.20 -5.25
N HIS A 78 3.36 17.14 -5.49
CA HIS A 78 3.87 16.76 -6.82
C HIS A 78 3.69 15.26 -7.08
N ALA A 79 2.45 14.78 -7.17
CA ALA A 79 2.18 13.37 -7.47
C ALA A 79 1.81 13.10 -8.93
N THR A 80 2.35 12.02 -9.47
CA THR A 80 1.82 11.31 -10.63
C THR A 80 1.17 10.01 -10.16
N LEU A 81 -0.09 9.79 -10.53
CA LEU A 81 -0.81 8.56 -10.23
C LEU A 81 -0.93 7.68 -11.48
N VAL A 82 -0.43 6.45 -11.38
CA VAL A 82 -0.63 5.38 -12.36
C VAL A 82 -1.55 4.33 -11.74
N GLU A 83 -2.75 4.18 -12.30
CA GLU A 83 -3.73 3.18 -11.88
C GLU A 83 -3.65 1.94 -12.77
N PHE A 84 -3.67 0.75 -12.16
CA PHE A 84 -3.76 -0.54 -12.85
C PHE A 84 -5.13 -1.16 -12.54
N PRO A 85 -6.15 -0.98 -13.40
CA PRO A 85 -7.54 -1.39 -13.11
C PRO A 85 -7.69 -2.88 -12.78
N GLU A 86 -6.91 -3.72 -13.45
CA GLU A 86 -7.05 -5.17 -13.36
C GLU A 86 -6.15 -5.83 -12.32
N LEU A 87 -5.19 -5.09 -11.75
CA LEU A 87 -4.17 -5.61 -10.83
C LEU A 87 -4.51 -5.32 -9.36
N GLY A 88 -4.00 -6.16 -8.46
CA GLY A 88 -4.20 -6.09 -7.01
C GLY A 88 -2.99 -5.54 -6.26
N HIS A 89 -2.74 -6.07 -5.05
CA HIS A 89 -1.71 -5.55 -4.12
C HIS A 89 -0.27 -5.59 -4.66
N ALA A 90 0.05 -6.56 -5.52
CA ALA A 90 1.40 -6.76 -6.04
C ALA A 90 1.43 -6.65 -7.57
N PRO A 91 1.17 -5.46 -8.15
CA PRO A 91 1.12 -5.28 -9.60
C PRO A 91 2.43 -5.67 -10.28
N GLN A 92 3.58 -5.44 -9.64
CA GLN A 92 4.92 -5.80 -10.12
C GLN A 92 5.15 -7.30 -10.28
N ILE A 93 4.37 -8.14 -9.57
CA ILE A 93 4.43 -9.60 -9.70
C ILE A 93 3.35 -10.10 -10.65
N GLN A 94 2.15 -9.53 -10.59
CA GLN A 94 1.01 -9.96 -11.41
C GLN A 94 1.19 -9.65 -12.91
N ASP A 95 1.69 -8.46 -13.24
CA ASP A 95 2.07 -8.08 -14.60
C ASP A 95 3.37 -7.25 -14.58
N PRO A 96 4.53 -7.93 -14.53
CA PRO A 96 5.82 -7.27 -14.50
C PRO A 96 6.07 -6.39 -15.74
N ALA A 97 5.55 -6.79 -16.91
CA ALA A 97 5.79 -6.06 -18.15
C ALA A 97 5.09 -4.69 -18.14
N GLN A 98 3.79 -4.68 -17.82
CA GLN A 98 3.03 -3.44 -17.70
C GLN A 98 3.56 -2.55 -16.56
N PHE A 99 3.90 -3.15 -15.41
CA PHE A 99 4.45 -2.42 -14.27
C PHE A 99 5.79 -1.76 -14.63
N HIS A 100 6.75 -2.50 -15.20
CA HIS A 100 8.06 -1.95 -15.57
C HIS A 100 7.96 -0.87 -16.65
N GLN A 101 7.07 -1.02 -17.64
CA GLN A 101 6.84 0.02 -18.64
C GLN A 101 6.37 1.33 -18.00
N ALA A 102 5.42 1.25 -17.06
CA ALA A 102 4.93 2.41 -16.33
C ALA A 102 6.00 3.02 -15.42
N LEU A 103 6.76 2.19 -14.69
CA LEU A 103 7.85 2.64 -13.81
C LEU A 103 8.92 3.38 -14.61
N LEU A 104 9.45 2.76 -15.67
CA LEU A 104 10.51 3.34 -16.49
C LEU A 104 10.06 4.61 -17.23
N LYS A 105 8.75 4.78 -17.47
CA LYS A 105 8.20 6.04 -17.98
C LYS A 105 8.12 7.11 -16.89
N GLY A 106 7.76 6.73 -15.66
CA GLY A 106 7.51 7.66 -14.55
C GLY A 106 8.75 8.14 -13.79
N ILE A 107 9.89 7.45 -13.91
CA ILE A 107 11.17 7.84 -13.28
C ILE A 107 12.13 8.58 -14.23
N ARG A 108 11.66 8.88 -15.46
CA ARG A 108 12.42 9.64 -16.44
C ARG A 108 12.31 11.14 -16.22
#